data_AF-A0A847MRV6-F1
#
_entry.id   AF-A0A847MRV6-F1
#
_cell.length_a   1.000
_cell.length_b   1.000
_cell.length_c   1.000
_cell.angle_alpha   90.00
_cell.angle_beta   90.00
_cell.angle_gamma   90.00
#
_symmetry.space_group_name_H-M   'P 1'
#
loop_
_entity.id
_entity.type
_entity.pdbx_description
1 polymer ?
#
loop_
_entity_poly.entity_id
_entity_poly.type
_entity_poly.pdbx_seq_one_letter_code
_entity_poly.pdbx_strand_id
1 'polypeptide(L)'
;MRRLSGLDAAFLALETPHSTGHVGGLSILDPSTATQELNLERLISVLEPRLALVPVMRQRLVDVPFGLDQPVWIDDEYFDVEYHVREIALPKPGNDEQLAEQVSRIHARPLDRAKPLWETYLITGLEGGRMAVYTKLHHAAIDGVSGVEILALLFDLTPEPREVPLQEFHPRPAPSSLKLGRDALLKLVTRPLHATKIVSDALLSVPSLAS
;
A
#
# COMPACT_ATOMS: atom_id res chain seq x y z
N MET A 1 12.28 -7.81 7.73
CA MET A 1 11.17 -8.69 7.32
C MET A 1 10.15 -8.78 8.43
N ARG A 2 8.90 -8.45 8.15
CA ARG A 2 7.74 -8.63 9.04
C ARG A 2 6.75 -9.54 8.33
N ARG A 3 6.28 -10.61 8.98
CA ARG A 3 5.22 -11.46 8.42
C ARG A 3 3.86 -10.82 8.68
N LEU A 4 2.92 -11.01 7.77
CA LEU A 4 1.57 -10.47 7.95
C LEU A 4 0.88 -11.12 9.16
N SER A 5 0.07 -10.32 9.85
CA SER A 5 -0.87 -10.86 10.82
C SER A 5 -1.92 -11.72 10.11
N GLY A 6 -2.61 -12.60 10.84
CA GLY A 6 -3.67 -13.43 10.25
C GLY A 6 -4.83 -12.62 9.67
N LEU A 7 -5.13 -11.45 10.27
CA LEU A 7 -6.19 -10.56 9.78
C LEU A 7 -5.77 -9.82 8.51
N ASP A 8 -4.53 -9.30 8.46
CA ASP A 8 -4.01 -8.61 7.27
C ASP A 8 -3.91 -9.56 6.07
N ALA A 9 -3.51 -10.80 6.32
CA ALA A 9 -3.49 -11.84 5.31
C ALA A 9 -4.89 -12.18 4.80
N ALA A 10 -5.92 -12.12 5.65
CA ALA A 10 -7.29 -12.37 5.23
C ALA A 10 -7.78 -11.33 4.22
N PHE A 11 -7.42 -10.04 4.38
CA PHE A 11 -7.76 -9.01 3.39
C PHE A 11 -7.16 -9.31 2.01
N LEU A 12 -5.91 -9.81 1.95
CA LEU A 12 -5.30 -10.23 0.69
C LEU A 12 -5.95 -11.48 0.09
N ALA A 13 -6.34 -12.44 0.94
CA ALA A 13 -6.94 -13.70 0.53
C ALA A 13 -8.39 -13.54 0.03
N LEU A 14 -9.11 -12.52 0.53
CA LEU A 14 -10.48 -12.21 0.15
C LEU A 14 -10.58 -11.32 -1.11
N GLU A 15 -9.45 -10.81 -1.63
CA GLU A 15 -9.49 -10.04 -2.86
C GLU A 15 -9.93 -10.89 -4.05
N THR A 16 -10.75 -10.29 -4.89
CA THR A 16 -11.18 -10.83 -6.18
C THR A 16 -11.00 -9.75 -7.25
N PRO A 17 -11.11 -10.07 -8.55
CA PRO A 17 -11.12 -9.05 -9.60
C PRO A 17 -12.20 -7.97 -9.43
N HIS A 18 -13.21 -8.20 -8.58
CA HIS A 18 -14.35 -7.30 -8.36
C HIS A 18 -14.44 -6.76 -6.93
N SER A 19 -13.56 -7.19 -6.02
CA SER A 19 -13.55 -6.75 -4.63
C SER A 19 -12.11 -6.65 -4.17
N THR A 20 -11.66 -5.42 -3.92
CA THR A 20 -10.29 -5.14 -3.48
C THR A 20 -10.27 -4.74 -2.01
N GLY A 21 -9.20 -5.06 -1.30
CA GLY A 21 -8.98 -4.72 0.11
C GLY A 21 -8.44 -3.30 0.32
N HIS A 22 -8.68 -2.37 -0.61
CA HIS A 22 -8.16 -1.01 -0.50
C HIS A 22 -9.03 -0.13 0.39
N VAL A 23 -8.37 0.81 1.06
CA VAL A 23 -9.01 2.00 1.62
C VAL A 23 -8.42 3.23 0.97
N GLY A 24 -9.11 4.36 1.07
CA GLY A 24 -8.55 5.63 0.64
C GLY A 24 -9.10 6.81 1.41
N GLY A 25 -8.35 7.90 1.38
CA GLY A 25 -8.74 9.21 1.90
C GLY A 25 -8.65 10.25 0.80
N LEU A 26 -9.66 11.12 0.72
CA LEU A 26 -9.72 12.26 -0.20
C LEU A 26 -9.66 13.54 0.62
N SER A 27 -8.62 14.35 0.39
CA SER A 27 -8.45 15.66 0.99
C SER A 27 -8.66 16.73 -0.07
N ILE A 28 -9.68 17.58 0.11
CA ILE A 28 -9.88 18.78 -0.72
C ILE A 28 -9.05 19.91 -0.13
N LEU A 29 -8.27 20.58 -0.97
CA LEU A 29 -7.35 21.63 -0.59
C LEU A 29 -7.78 22.97 -1.21
N ASP A 30 -7.72 24.02 -0.39
CA ASP A 30 -7.83 25.41 -0.83
C ASP A 30 -6.42 26.02 -0.85
N PRO A 31 -5.81 26.21 -2.04
CA PRO A 31 -4.47 26.76 -2.16
C PRO A 31 -4.42 28.29 -2.05
N SER A 32 -5.55 28.98 -1.83
CA SER A 32 -5.62 30.46 -1.87
C SER A 32 -4.72 31.16 -0.85
N THR A 33 -4.37 30.49 0.25
CA THR A 33 -3.49 31.00 1.30
C THR A 33 -2.08 30.40 1.26
N ALA A 34 -1.78 29.53 0.29
CA ALA A 34 -0.50 28.85 0.20
C ALA A 34 0.61 29.84 -0.19
N THR A 35 1.74 29.78 0.53
CA THR A 35 2.93 30.60 0.23
C THR A 35 3.75 30.05 -0.94
N GLN A 36 3.51 28.80 -1.31
CA GLN A 36 4.15 28.09 -2.42
C GLN A 36 3.09 27.31 -3.20
N GLU A 37 3.27 27.21 -4.50
CA GLU A 37 2.40 26.41 -5.36
C GLU A 37 2.53 24.92 -5.00
N LEU A 38 1.38 24.24 -4.88
CA LEU A 38 1.34 22.80 -4.77
C LEU A 38 1.38 22.19 -6.16
N ASN A 39 2.49 21.56 -6.51
CA ASN A 39 2.65 20.74 -7.70
C ASN A 39 3.15 19.34 -7.30
N LEU A 40 3.34 18.45 -8.28
CA LEU A 40 3.78 17.08 -8.04
C LEU A 40 5.12 17.00 -7.29
N GLU A 41 6.11 17.78 -7.74
CA GLU A 41 7.45 17.84 -7.10
C GLU A 41 7.34 18.27 -5.64
N ARG A 42 6.52 19.30 -5.37
CA ARG A 42 6.29 19.78 -4.01
C ARG A 42 5.63 18.72 -3.15
N LEU A 43 4.62 18.01 -3.66
CA LEU A 43 3.97 16.92 -2.94
C LEU A 43 4.97 15.80 -2.61
N ILE A 44 5.80 15.40 -3.57
CA ILE A 44 6.87 14.40 -3.35
C ILE A 44 7.83 14.87 -2.27
N SER A 45 8.30 16.13 -2.33
CA SER A 45 9.23 16.68 -1.33
C SER A 45 8.67 16.69 0.10
N VAL A 46 7.34 16.77 0.25
CA VAL A 46 6.65 16.68 1.56
C VAL A 46 6.53 15.22 2.01
N LEU A 47 6.13 14.31 1.11
CA LEU A 47 5.86 12.92 1.44
C LEU A 47 7.13 12.09 1.66
N GLU A 48 8.14 12.25 0.82
CA GLU A 48 9.30 11.36 0.77
C GLU A 48 10.07 11.27 2.11
N PRO A 49 10.37 12.37 2.82
CA PRO A 49 11.00 12.28 4.15
C PRO A 49 10.11 11.57 5.17
N ARG A 50 8.78 11.73 5.07
CA ARG A 50 7.80 11.16 6.01
C ARG A 50 7.59 9.66 5.84
N LEU A 51 7.98 9.09 4.69
CA LEU A 51 7.93 7.64 4.47
C LEU A 51 8.81 6.86 5.47
N ALA A 52 9.83 7.48 6.06
CA ALA A 52 10.62 6.87 7.14
C ALA A 52 9.79 6.57 8.41
N LEU A 53 8.72 7.35 8.64
CA LEU A 53 7.81 7.17 9.77
C LEU A 53 6.81 6.03 9.54
N VAL A 54 6.65 5.59 8.29
CA VAL A 54 5.71 4.55 7.87
C VAL A 54 6.42 3.51 7.01
N PRO A 55 7.33 2.68 7.57
CA PRO A 55 8.23 1.82 6.80
C PRO A 55 7.54 0.87 5.81
N VAL A 56 6.30 0.47 6.10
CA VAL A 56 5.50 -0.40 5.21
C VAL A 56 5.24 0.23 3.84
N MET A 57 5.27 1.56 3.73
CA MET A 57 5.13 2.27 2.45
C MET A 57 6.37 2.14 1.54
N ARG A 58 7.49 1.63 2.06
CA ARG A 58 8.68 1.25 1.28
C ARG A 58 8.87 -0.27 1.23
N GLN A 59 7.85 -1.04 1.58
CA GLN A 59 7.89 -2.50 1.61
C GLN A 59 6.89 -3.10 0.63
N ARG A 60 7.28 -4.19 -0.02
CA ARG A 60 6.42 -4.98 -0.89
C ARG A 60 6.15 -6.36 -0.29
N LEU A 61 5.08 -6.99 -0.77
CA LEU A 61 4.74 -8.36 -0.39
C LEU A 61 5.60 -9.36 -1.15
N VAL A 62 5.99 -10.43 -0.47
CA VAL A 62 6.55 -11.63 -1.07
C VAL A 62 5.82 -12.84 -0.52
N ASP A 63 5.33 -13.67 -1.44
CA ASP A 63 4.71 -14.95 -1.10
C ASP A 63 5.77 -15.96 -0.65
N VAL A 64 5.40 -16.78 0.33
CA VAL A 64 6.21 -17.93 0.73
C VAL A 64 5.94 -19.07 -0.26
N PRO A 65 6.97 -19.75 -0.80
CA PRO A 65 6.80 -20.80 -1.80
C PRO A 65 5.78 -21.86 -1.39
N PHE A 66 4.98 -22.31 -2.35
CA PHE A 66 3.90 -23.31 -2.19
C PHE A 66 2.82 -22.93 -1.16
N GLY A 67 2.71 -21.65 -0.77
CA GLY A 67 1.73 -21.22 0.23
C GLY A 67 1.96 -21.83 1.61
N LEU A 68 3.20 -22.24 1.92
CA LEU A 68 3.54 -22.92 3.18
C LEU A 68 3.37 -22.02 4.42
N ASP A 69 3.26 -20.71 4.22
CA ASP A 69 3.11 -19.73 5.29
C ASP A 69 2.52 -18.42 4.73
N GLN A 70 2.20 -17.48 5.63
CA GLN A 70 1.69 -16.17 5.24
C GLN A 70 2.75 -15.35 4.49
N PRO A 71 2.32 -14.47 3.55
CA PRO A 71 3.19 -13.52 2.90
C PRO A 71 3.97 -12.66 3.89
N VAL A 72 5.08 -12.11 3.42
CA VAL A 72 6.02 -11.33 4.22
C VAL A 72 6.29 -9.99 3.58
N TRP A 73 6.36 -8.95 4.40
CA TRP A 73 6.83 -7.62 4.01
C TRP A 73 8.37 -7.61 3.97
N ILE A 74 8.91 -7.20 2.83
CA ILE A 74 10.33 -6.95 2.61
C ILE A 74 10.53 -5.53 2.09
N ASP A 75 11.68 -4.93 2.38
CA ASP A 75 12.02 -3.61 1.85
C ASP A 75 12.15 -3.74 0.32
N ASP A 76 11.59 -2.77 -0.43
CA ASP A 76 11.74 -2.74 -1.88
C ASP A 76 13.08 -2.09 -2.25
N GLU A 77 14.01 -2.90 -2.76
CA GLU A 77 15.34 -2.44 -3.19
C GLU A 77 15.27 -1.44 -4.35
N TYR A 78 14.17 -1.45 -5.11
CA TYR A 78 13.94 -0.57 -6.25
C TYR A 78 12.76 0.38 -5.97
N PHE A 79 12.60 0.77 -4.70
CA PHE A 79 11.57 1.72 -4.29
C PHE A 79 11.70 3.02 -5.08
N ASP A 80 10.59 3.44 -5.69
CA ASP A 80 10.49 4.64 -6.51
C ASP A 80 9.24 5.42 -6.08
N VAL A 81 9.43 6.58 -5.47
CA VAL A 81 8.32 7.41 -4.99
C VAL A 81 7.48 7.97 -6.14
N GLU A 82 8.07 8.20 -7.32
CA GLU A 82 7.37 8.75 -8.49
C GLU A 82 6.41 7.73 -9.11
N TYR A 83 6.65 6.43 -8.90
CA TYR A 83 5.66 5.40 -9.24
C TYR A 83 4.38 5.53 -8.41
N HIS A 84 4.52 5.89 -7.13
CA HIS A 84 3.44 5.94 -6.16
C HIS A 84 2.72 7.28 -6.11
N VAL A 85 3.41 8.39 -6.39
CA VAL A 85 2.84 9.74 -6.37
C VAL A 85 2.64 10.25 -7.79
N ARG A 86 1.39 10.50 -8.17
CA ARG A 86 1.01 10.85 -9.55
C ARG A 86 0.20 12.13 -9.59
N GLU A 87 0.23 12.81 -10.72
CA GLU A 87 -0.61 13.98 -10.98
C GLU A 87 -1.61 13.70 -12.10
N ILE A 88 -2.84 14.18 -11.90
CA ILE A 88 -3.88 14.22 -12.93
C ILE A 88 -4.63 15.56 -12.85
N ALA A 89 -5.22 15.98 -13.97
CA ALA A 89 -6.07 17.17 -14.02
C ALA A 89 -7.50 16.77 -14.42
N LEU A 90 -8.50 17.37 -13.77
CA LEU A 90 -9.88 17.25 -14.22
C LEU A 90 -10.14 18.17 -15.41
N PRO A 91 -10.92 17.74 -16.41
CA PRO A 91 -11.39 18.64 -17.45
C PRO A 91 -12.39 19.64 -16.86
N LYS A 92 -12.46 20.84 -17.45
CA LYS A 92 -13.49 21.82 -17.10
C LYS A 92 -14.89 21.19 -17.21
N PRO A 93 -15.84 21.49 -16.30
CA PRO A 93 -15.76 22.53 -15.27
C PRO A 93 -15.00 22.16 -13.98
N GLY A 94 -14.63 20.89 -13.77
CA GLY A 94 -13.91 20.45 -12.57
C GLY A 94 -14.79 20.36 -11.32
N ASN A 95 -16.06 19.98 -11.48
CA ASN A 95 -17.01 19.92 -10.37
C ASN A 95 -16.81 18.67 -9.48
N ASP A 96 -17.52 18.64 -8.36
CA ASP A 96 -17.39 17.56 -7.37
C ASP A 96 -17.86 16.19 -7.92
N GLU A 97 -18.78 16.16 -8.89
CA GLU A 97 -19.22 14.93 -9.56
C GLU A 97 -18.09 14.32 -10.41
N GLN A 98 -17.40 15.15 -11.20
CA GLN A 98 -16.23 14.73 -11.98
C GLN A 98 -15.09 14.25 -11.08
N LEU A 99 -14.90 14.90 -9.93
CA LEU A 99 -13.93 14.44 -8.93
C LEU A 99 -14.32 13.07 -8.36
N ALA A 100 -15.59 12.89 -7.95
CA ALA A 100 -16.08 11.64 -7.39
C ALA A 100 -15.97 10.49 -8.40
N GLU A 101 -16.31 10.75 -9.67
CA GLU A 101 -16.17 9.79 -10.77
C GLU A 101 -14.70 9.40 -10.97
N GLN A 102 -13.79 10.37 -10.99
CA GLN A 102 -12.37 10.09 -11.18
C GLN A 102 -11.78 9.31 -10.01
N VAL A 103 -12.10 9.69 -8.77
CA VAL A 103 -11.69 8.96 -7.56
C VAL A 103 -12.26 7.54 -7.57
N SER A 104 -13.51 7.34 -7.99
CA SER A 104 -14.11 6.01 -8.13
C SER A 104 -13.32 5.13 -9.10
N ARG A 105 -12.95 5.66 -10.27
CA ARG A 105 -12.15 4.95 -11.27
C ARG A 105 -10.77 4.57 -10.75
N ILE A 106 -10.12 5.44 -9.98
CA ILE A 106 -8.82 5.16 -9.36
C ILE A 106 -8.98 4.11 -8.25
N HIS A 107 -9.99 4.26 -7.40
CA HIS A 107 -10.23 3.34 -6.28
C HIS A 107 -10.54 1.92 -6.74
N ALA A 108 -11.28 1.76 -7.85
CA ALA A 108 -11.64 0.47 -8.42
C ALA A 108 -10.46 -0.36 -8.98
N ARG A 109 -9.32 0.27 -9.29
CA ARG A 109 -8.16 -0.44 -9.89
C ARG A 109 -7.36 -1.23 -8.84
N PRO A 110 -7.06 -2.52 -9.02
CA PRO A 110 -6.14 -3.26 -8.15
C PRO A 110 -4.78 -2.55 -7.99
N LEU A 111 -4.24 -2.52 -6.77
CA LEU A 111 -2.83 -2.13 -6.55
C LEU A 111 -1.91 -3.27 -7.04
N ASP A 112 -0.75 -2.91 -7.59
CA ASP A 112 0.25 -3.89 -8.00
C ASP A 112 0.94 -4.51 -6.78
N ARG A 113 0.71 -5.80 -6.54
CA ARG A 113 1.29 -6.56 -5.42
C ARG A 113 2.80 -6.77 -5.52
N ALA A 114 3.40 -6.51 -6.68
CA ALA A 114 4.85 -6.50 -6.84
C ALA A 114 5.50 -5.22 -6.27
N LYS A 115 4.70 -4.23 -5.87
CA LYS A 115 5.13 -2.94 -5.34
C LYS A 115 4.60 -2.71 -3.93
N PRO A 116 5.10 -1.68 -3.21
CA PRO A 116 4.44 -1.21 -2.01
C PRO A 116 2.97 -0.88 -2.26
N LEU A 117 2.09 -1.34 -1.39
CA LEU A 117 0.64 -1.33 -1.65
C LEU A 117 -0.01 0.02 -1.30
N TRP A 118 0.39 1.08 -2.00
CA TRP A 118 -0.22 2.40 -1.89
C TRP A 118 0.02 3.25 -3.15
N GLU A 119 -0.85 4.24 -3.35
CA GLU A 119 -0.73 5.28 -4.38
C GLU A 119 -1.29 6.60 -3.83
N THR A 120 -0.72 7.73 -4.25
CA THR A 120 -1.23 9.07 -3.97
C THR A 120 -1.38 9.85 -5.28
N TYR A 121 -2.51 10.53 -5.44
CA TYR A 121 -2.83 11.32 -6.62
C TYR A 121 -3.03 12.78 -6.22
N LEU A 122 -2.24 13.68 -6.80
CA LEU A 122 -2.55 15.09 -6.88
C LEU A 122 -3.55 15.31 -8.02
N ILE A 123 -4.72 15.85 -7.70
CA ILE A 123 -5.81 16.10 -8.64
C ILE A 123 -5.99 17.61 -8.75
N THR A 124 -5.70 18.16 -9.92
CA THR A 124 -5.78 19.59 -10.22
C THR A 124 -7.01 19.92 -11.06
N GLY A 125 -7.31 21.21 -11.24
CA GLY A 125 -8.38 21.67 -12.12
C GLY A 125 -9.79 21.61 -11.53
N LEU A 126 -9.93 21.54 -10.21
CA LEU A 126 -11.25 21.62 -9.56
C LEU A 126 -11.77 23.07 -9.63
N GLU A 127 -13.10 23.19 -9.65
CA GLU A 127 -13.79 24.48 -9.62
C GLU A 127 -13.37 25.33 -8.41
N GLY A 128 -13.27 26.64 -8.62
CA GLY A 128 -12.82 27.60 -7.61
C GLY A 128 -11.31 27.59 -7.38
N GLY A 129 -10.52 26.96 -8.25
CA GLY A 129 -9.07 26.86 -8.09
C GLY A 129 -8.64 25.88 -7.00
N ARG A 130 -9.57 25.04 -6.51
CA ARG A 130 -9.28 23.99 -5.53
C ARG A 130 -8.42 22.89 -6.14
N MET A 131 -7.84 22.10 -5.26
CA MET A 131 -7.10 20.89 -5.60
C MET A 131 -7.58 19.75 -4.71
N ALA A 132 -7.24 18.51 -5.05
CA ALA A 132 -7.46 17.38 -4.16
C ALA A 132 -6.23 16.47 -4.11
N VAL A 133 -6.01 15.86 -2.95
CA VAL A 133 -5.05 14.77 -2.78
C VAL A 133 -5.83 13.52 -2.40
N TYR A 134 -5.75 12.52 -3.25
CA TYR A 134 -6.36 11.22 -3.00
C TYR A 134 -5.26 10.20 -2.68
N THR A 135 -5.29 9.63 -1.48
CA THR A 135 -4.36 8.57 -1.08
C THR A 135 -5.12 7.27 -0.96
N LYS A 136 -4.59 6.23 -1.59
CA LYS A 136 -5.12 4.88 -1.63
C LYS A 136 -4.07 3.92 -1.08
N LEU A 137 -4.48 2.96 -0.28
CA LEU A 137 -3.58 1.97 0.29
C LEU A 137 -4.32 0.66 0.57
N HIS A 138 -3.60 -0.46 0.62
CA HIS A 138 -4.20 -1.75 0.91
C HIS A 138 -4.34 -1.97 2.44
N HIS A 139 -5.44 -2.56 2.89
CA HIS A 139 -5.68 -2.85 4.31
C HIS A 139 -4.57 -3.66 4.98
N ALA A 140 -3.97 -4.61 4.25
CA ALA A 140 -2.83 -5.38 4.77
C ALA A 140 -1.59 -4.51 5.10
N ALA A 141 -1.49 -3.29 4.56
CA ALA A 141 -0.41 -2.36 4.87
C ALA A 141 -0.68 -1.57 6.16
N ILE A 142 -1.91 -1.53 6.67
CA ILE A 142 -2.26 -0.70 7.84
C ILE A 142 -2.27 -1.43 9.17
N ASP A 143 -2.09 -2.76 9.24
CA ASP A 143 -1.83 -3.55 10.47
C ASP A 143 -2.40 -2.94 11.77
N GLY A 144 -3.73 -2.82 11.86
CA GLY A 144 -4.45 -2.30 13.04
C GLY A 144 -4.40 -0.77 13.28
N VAL A 145 -3.61 -0.03 12.50
CA VAL A 145 -3.55 1.44 12.47
C VAL A 145 -4.65 1.98 11.55
N SER A 146 -5.29 3.08 11.92
CA SER A 146 -6.29 3.71 11.05
C SER A 146 -5.64 4.38 9.84
N GLY A 147 -6.31 4.39 8.69
CA GLY A 147 -5.84 5.15 7.53
C GLY A 147 -5.65 6.65 7.83
N VAL A 148 -6.44 7.18 8.77
CA VAL A 148 -6.33 8.59 9.23
C VAL A 148 -5.01 8.83 9.96
N GLU A 149 -4.55 7.90 10.80
CA GLU A 149 -3.24 8.02 11.46
C GLU A 149 -2.09 8.03 10.45
N ILE A 150 -2.16 7.21 9.40
CA ILE A 150 -1.17 7.25 8.32
C ILE A 150 -1.20 8.61 7.62
N LEU A 151 -2.37 9.14 7.30
CA LEU A 151 -2.49 10.47 6.70
C LEU A 151 -1.93 11.56 7.62
N ALA A 152 -2.16 11.48 8.93
CA ALA A 152 -1.58 12.41 9.91
C ALA A 152 -0.04 12.28 10.05
N LEU A 153 0.54 11.15 9.65
CA LEU A 153 1.99 10.99 9.52
C LEU A 153 2.51 11.51 8.18
N LEU A 154 1.69 11.58 7.14
CA LEU A 154 2.10 12.05 5.81
C LEU A 154 1.85 13.54 5.60
N PHE A 155 0.90 14.13 6.32
CA PHE A 155 0.54 15.54 6.27
C PHE A 155 0.74 16.21 7.62
N ASP A 156 0.86 17.54 7.61
CA ASP A 156 0.89 18.33 8.83
C ASP A 156 -0.53 18.84 9.13
N LEU A 157 -0.92 18.80 10.41
CA LEU A 157 -2.24 19.24 10.86
C LEU A 157 -2.33 20.75 11.07
N THR A 158 -1.19 21.44 11.01
CA THR A 158 -1.08 22.90 11.13
C THR A 158 -0.26 23.45 9.96
N PRO A 159 -0.35 24.76 9.67
CA PRO A 159 0.45 25.38 8.62
C PRO A 159 1.95 25.37 8.90
N GLU A 160 2.37 25.29 10.17
CA GLU A 160 3.76 25.17 10.56
C GLU A 160 4.30 23.76 10.24
N PRO A 161 5.28 23.63 9.32
CA PRO A 161 5.84 22.33 9.00
C PRO A 161 6.52 21.71 10.22
N ARG A 162 6.22 20.45 10.50
CA ARG A 162 6.94 19.72 11.55
C ARG A 162 8.33 19.31 11.07
N GLU A 163 9.28 19.27 12.00
CA GLU A 163 10.59 18.68 11.73
C GLU A 163 10.43 17.16 11.54
N VAL A 164 10.91 16.67 10.40
CA VAL A 164 10.96 15.24 10.09
C VAL A 164 12.43 14.86 9.98
N PRO A 165 12.92 13.91 10.78
CA PRO A 165 14.32 13.51 10.71
C PRO A 165 14.63 12.95 9.32
N LEU A 166 15.65 13.50 8.69
CA LEU A 166 16.15 12.96 7.43
C LEU A 166 16.78 11.60 7.71
N GLN A 167 16.16 10.55 7.19
CA GLN A 167 16.68 9.20 7.28
C GLN A 167 16.86 8.65 5.87
N GLU A 168 18.12 8.39 5.50
CA GLU A 168 18.42 7.68 4.26
C GLU A 168 17.80 6.29 4.28
N PHE A 169 17.18 5.92 3.16
CA PHE A 169 16.61 4.61 3.00
C PHE A 169 17.68 3.62 2.53
N HIS A 170 18.06 2.71 3.41
CA HIS A 170 18.92 1.57 3.06
C HIS A 170 18.09 0.28 3.11
N PRO A 171 17.64 -0.23 1.95
CA PRO A 171 16.80 -1.42 1.92
C PRO A 171 17.57 -2.62 2.45
N ARG A 172 16.96 -3.41 3.33
CA ARG A 172 17.56 -4.67 3.76
C ARG A 172 17.41 -5.70 2.64
N PRO A 173 18.46 -6.49 2.33
CA PRO A 173 18.39 -7.49 1.29
C PRO A 173 17.21 -8.46 1.46
N ALA A 174 16.51 -8.72 0.36
CA ALA A 174 15.44 -9.70 0.35
C ALA A 174 15.99 -11.12 0.67
N PRO A 175 15.34 -11.90 1.55
CA PRO A 175 15.73 -13.29 1.73
C PRO A 175 15.39 -14.11 0.48
N SER A 176 16.23 -15.10 0.17
CA SER A 176 15.97 -16.00 -0.94
C SER A 176 14.71 -16.86 -0.71
N SER A 177 14.02 -17.24 -1.79
CA SER A 177 12.83 -18.11 -1.73
C SER A 177 13.11 -19.44 -1.03
N LEU A 178 14.31 -20.00 -1.22
CA LEU A 178 14.79 -21.20 -0.52
C LEU A 178 14.82 -21.02 1.00
N LYS A 179 15.32 -19.87 1.47
CA LYS A 179 15.35 -19.56 2.90
C LYS A 179 13.93 -19.44 3.46
N LEU A 180 13.03 -18.76 2.74
CA LEU A 180 11.63 -18.62 3.14
C LEU A 180 10.91 -19.98 3.23
N GLY A 181 11.09 -20.84 2.23
CA GLY A 181 10.51 -22.18 2.21
C GLY A 181 11.04 -23.06 3.34
N ARG A 182 12.36 -23.05 3.59
CA ARG A 182 12.99 -23.79 4.69
C ARG A 182 12.45 -23.33 6.05
N ASP A 183 12.41 -22.01 6.27
CA ASP A 183 11.95 -21.44 7.54
C ASP A 183 10.46 -21.75 7.78
N ALA A 184 9.64 -21.81 6.73
CA ALA A 184 8.24 -22.25 6.81
C ALA A 184 8.13 -23.75 7.14
N LEU A 185 8.91 -24.61 6.47
CA LEU A 185 8.89 -26.06 6.72
C LEU A 185 9.28 -26.41 8.16
N LEU A 186 10.33 -25.77 8.70
CA LEU A 186 10.76 -25.95 10.08
C LEU A 186 9.67 -25.54 11.10
N LYS A 187 8.87 -24.51 10.77
CA LYS A 187 7.72 -24.12 11.61
C LYS A 187 6.59 -25.14 11.56
N LEU A 188 6.38 -25.79 10.41
CA LEU A 188 5.37 -26.84 10.27
C LEU A 188 5.68 -28.03 11.18
N VAL A 189 6.96 -28.41 11.25
CA VAL A 189 7.45 -29.51 12.11
C VAL A 189 7.31 -29.17 13.60
N THR A 190 7.47 -27.89 13.97
CA THR A 190 7.46 -27.45 15.38
C THR A 190 6.07 -27.01 15.88
N ARG A 191 5.07 -26.88 14.99
CA ARG A 191 3.67 -26.50 15.33
C ARG A 191 2.65 -27.43 14.64
N PRO A 192 2.49 -28.67 15.11
CA PRO A 192 1.73 -29.72 14.40
C PRO A 192 0.24 -29.40 14.19
N LEU A 193 -0.37 -28.54 15.01
CA LEU A 193 -1.78 -28.16 14.88
C LEU A 193 -2.09 -27.34 13.63
N HIS A 194 -1.10 -26.70 12.98
CA HIS A 194 -1.27 -26.01 11.69
C HIS A 194 -1.09 -26.93 10.47
N ALA A 195 -0.49 -28.11 10.64
CA ALA A 195 -0.18 -29.03 9.55
C ALA A 195 -1.42 -29.74 8.98
N THR A 196 -2.47 -29.92 9.80
CA THR A 196 -3.68 -30.66 9.41
C THR A 196 -4.49 -29.97 8.31
N LYS A 197 -4.44 -28.63 8.23
CA LYS A 197 -5.20 -27.84 7.24
C LYS A 197 -4.51 -27.75 5.88
N ILE A 198 -3.17 -27.82 5.84
CA ILE A 198 -2.40 -27.78 4.58
C ILE A 198 -2.45 -29.13 3.85
N VAL A 199 -2.48 -30.25 4.60
CA VAL A 199 -2.62 -31.58 4.00
C VAL A 199 -3.96 -31.74 3.27
N SER A 200 -5.06 -31.17 3.79
CA SER A 200 -6.35 -31.20 3.08
C SER A 200 -6.31 -30.39 1.78
N ASP A 201 -5.71 -29.19 1.80
CA ASP A 201 -5.72 -28.29 0.64
C ASP A 201 -4.73 -28.77 -0.45
N ALA A 202 -3.60 -29.38 -0.06
CA ALA A 202 -2.68 -30.04 -0.98
C ALA A 202 -3.29 -31.29 -1.63
N LEU A 203 -4.04 -32.10 -0.87
CA LEU A 203 -4.76 -33.27 -1.41
C LEU A 203 -5.89 -32.88 -2.37
N LEU A 204 -6.52 -31.71 -2.17
CA LEU A 204 -7.60 -31.19 -3.01
C LEU A 204 -7.11 -30.44 -4.26
N SER A 205 -5.82 -30.07 -4.33
CA SER A 205 -5.24 -29.32 -5.45
C SER A 205 -4.41 -30.18 -6.41
N VAL A 206 -4.25 -31.48 -6.13
CA VAL A 206 -3.71 -32.45 -7.10
C VAL A 206 -4.87 -32.88 -8.03
N PRO A 207 -4.85 -32.56 -9.34
CA PRO A 207 -5.78 -33.15 -10.29
C PRO A 207 -5.59 -34.67 -10.26
N SER A 208 -6.70 -35.42 -10.27
CA SER A 208 -6.73 -36.88 -10.32
C SER A 208 -5.85 -37.44 -11.45
N LEU A 209 -4.59 -37.73 -11.15
CA LEU A 209 -3.73 -38.59 -11.96
C LEU A 209 -4.02 -40.05 -11.58
N ALA A 210 -5.20 -40.54 -11.95
CA ALA A 210 -5.48 -41.94 -12.28
C ALA A 210 -6.96 -42.10 -12.67
N SER A 211 -7.15 -42.78 -13.80
CA SER A 211 -8.38 -43.30 -14.46
C SER A 211 -9.35 -42.31 -15.10
#